data_AF-A0A1Q6DHZ1-F1
#
_entry.id   AF-A0A1Q6DHZ1-F1
#
_cell.length_a   1.000
_cell.length_b   1.000
_cell.length_c   1.000
_cell.angle_alpha   90.00
_cell.angle_beta   90.00
_cell.angle_gamma   90.00
#
_symmetry.space_group_name_H-M   'P 1'
#
loop_
_entity.id
_entity.type
_entity.pdbx_description
1 polymer ?
#
loop_
_entity_poly.entity_id
_entity_poly.type
_entity_poly.pdbx_seq_one_letter_code
_entity_poly.pdbx_strand_id
1 'polypeptide(L)' 'MQENETVEFKKSLSQLKAGLVSIAAILNKHGAGELWFGMSNDGKAVGLEANEKTLRDLSQSIAAHIEPRIP' A
#
# COMPACT_ATOMS: atom_id res chain seq x y z
N MET A 1 -4.70 -15.00 4.67
CA MET A 1 -5.08 -13.56 4.69
C MET A 1 -6.00 -13.30 3.51
N GLN A 2 -6.95 -12.38 3.63
CA GLN A 2 -7.85 -11.99 2.54
C GLN A 2 -8.00 -10.46 2.56
N GLU A 3 -8.24 -9.86 1.39
CA GLU A 3 -8.56 -8.44 1.30
C GLU A 3 -9.88 -8.15 2.02
N ASN A 4 -9.98 -6.96 2.60
CA ASN A 4 -11.19 -6.47 3.24
C ASN A 4 -11.21 -4.94 3.21
N GLU A 5 -12.18 -4.31 3.87
CA GLU A 5 -12.34 -2.85 3.82
C GLU A 5 -11.19 -2.06 4.48
N THR A 6 -10.31 -2.72 5.24
CA THR A 6 -9.14 -2.11 5.88
C THR A 6 -7.81 -2.76 5.46
N VAL A 7 -7.82 -3.76 4.56
CA VAL A 7 -6.64 -4.51 4.13
C VAL A 7 -6.66 -4.66 2.61
N GLU A 8 -5.68 -4.08 1.93
CA GLU A 8 -5.53 -4.09 0.48
C GLU A 8 -4.24 -4.80 0.05
N PHE A 9 -4.30 -5.62 -1.02
CA PHE A 9 -3.15 -6.31 -1.58
C PHE A 9 -2.79 -5.80 -2.98
N LYS A 10 -1.50 -5.59 -3.21
CA LYS A 10 -0.93 -5.30 -4.52
C LYS A 10 0.16 -6.31 -4.85
N LYS A 11 0.15 -6.83 -6.09
CA LYS A 11 1.13 -7.82 -6.53
C LYS A 11 2.53 -7.25 -6.66
N SER A 12 2.65 -5.98 -7.03
CA SER A 12 3.96 -5.34 -7.24
C SER A 12 3.90 -3.83 -7.03
N LEU A 13 5.07 -3.20 -6.89
CA LEU A 13 5.21 -1.75 -6.77
C LEU A 13 4.86 -0.98 -8.04
N SER A 14 4.70 -1.66 -9.19
CA SER A 14 4.10 -1.01 -10.38
C SER A 14 2.70 -0.48 -10.12
N GLN A 15 2.01 -1.03 -9.11
CA GLN A 15 0.69 -0.61 -8.66
C GLN A 15 0.73 0.44 -7.54
N LEU A 16 1.88 1.09 -7.30
CA LEU A 16 2.06 2.07 -6.22
C LEU A 16 0.96 3.14 -6.20
N LYS A 17 0.72 3.79 -7.34
CA LYS A 17 -0.32 4.83 -7.44
C LYS A 17 -1.71 4.32 -7.08
N ALA A 18 -2.06 3.11 -7.54
CA ALA A 18 -3.33 2.48 -7.18
C ALA A 18 -3.39 2.12 -5.69
N GLY A 19 -2.27 1.66 -5.11
CA GLY A 19 -2.14 1.41 -3.68
C GLY A 19 -2.34 2.66 -2.84
N LEU A 20 -1.75 3.80 -3.24
CA LEU A 20 -1.93 5.09 -2.57
C LEU A 20 -3.39 5.55 -2.55
N VAL A 21 -4.11 5.36 -3.67
CA VAL A 21 -5.54 5.66 -3.73
C VAL A 21 -6.34 4.72 -2.80
N SER A 22 -6.02 3.42 -2.79
CA SER A 22 -6.66 2.47 -1.88
C SER A 22 -6.47 2.86 -0.42
N ILE A 23 -5.23 3.14 0.02
CA ILE A 23 -4.97 3.47 1.42
C ILE A 23 -5.59 4.83 1.81
N ALA A 24 -5.62 5.82 0.91
CA ALA A 24 -6.34 7.07 1.17
C ALA A 24 -7.85 6.85 1.35
N ALA A 25 -8.46 5.99 0.54
CA ALA A 25 -9.87 5.62 0.69
C ALA A 25 -10.14 4.89 2.01
N ILE A 26 -9.26 3.96 2.39
CA ILE A 26 -9.33 3.24 3.68
C ILE A 26 -9.23 4.21 4.84
N LEU A 27 -8.25 5.12 4.84
CA LEU A 27 -8.07 6.12 5.88
C LEU A 27 -9.28 7.06 5.99
N ASN A 28 -9.84 7.51 4.86
CA ASN A 28 -11.02 8.38 4.84
C ASN A 28 -12.27 7.69 5.43
N LYS A 29 -12.43 6.38 5.23
CA LYS A 29 -13.62 5.63 5.69
C LYS A 29 -13.46 5.04 7.09
N HIS A 30 -12.27 4.49 7.39
CA HIS A 30 -12.01 3.67 8.57
C HIS A 30 -10.99 4.28 9.53
N GLY A 31 -10.26 5.32 9.14
CA GLY A 31 -9.23 5.99 9.96
C GLY A 31 -7.89 5.25 10.04
N ALA A 32 -7.86 3.95 9.77
CA ALA A 32 -6.65 3.12 9.75
C ALA A 32 -6.81 1.92 8.80
N GLY A 33 -5.69 1.39 8.31
CA GLY A 33 -5.66 0.17 7.52
C GLY A 33 -4.27 -0.21 7.04
N GLU A 34 -4.20 -1.29 6.26
CA GLU A 34 -2.98 -1.93 5.80
C GLU A 34 -2.96 -2.05 4.27
N LEU A 35 -1.79 -1.78 3.68
CA LEU A 35 -1.52 -1.96 2.26
C LEU A 35 -0.29 -2.85 2.10
N TRP A 36 -0.46 -4.03 1.51
CA TRP A 36 0.61 -4.99 1.32
C TRP A 36 1.05 -5.06 -0.15
N PHE A 37 2.35 -4.89 -0.41
CA PHE A 37 2.94 -5.13 -1.72
C PHE A 37 3.63 -6.51 -1.76
N GLY A 38 3.57 -7.18 -2.91
CA GLY A 38 4.09 -8.54 -3.06
C GLY A 38 3.08 -9.63 -2.69
N MET A 39 1.78 -9.29 -2.66
CA MET A 39 0.69 -10.22 -2.40
C MET A 39 -0.27 -10.28 -3.58
N SER A 40 -0.70 -11.48 -3.97
CA SER A 40 -1.83 -11.64 -4.88
C SER A 40 -3.15 -11.43 -4.16
N ASN A 41 -4.18 -11.12 -4.94
CA ASN A 41 -5.54 -10.85 -4.45
C ASN A 41 -6.17 -12.05 -3.71
N ASP A 42 -5.65 -13.26 -3.91
CA ASP A 42 -6.04 -14.46 -3.15
C ASP A 42 -5.29 -14.59 -1.80
N GLY A 43 -4.51 -13.57 -1.42
CA GLY A 43 -3.81 -13.49 -0.16
C GLY A 43 -2.52 -14.32 -0.08
N LYS A 44 -1.97 -14.75 -1.23
CA LYS A 44 -0.69 -15.46 -1.28
C LYS A 44 0.47 -14.48 -1.51
N ALA A 45 1.58 -14.72 -0.84
CA ALA A 45 2.82 -13.99 -1.10
C ALA A 45 3.38 -14.41 -2.47
N VAL A 46 3.55 -13.44 -3.37
CA VAL A 46 4.17 -13.62 -4.69
C VAL A 46 5.62 -13.11 -4.74
N GLY A 47 6.06 -12.46 -3.66
CA GLY A 47 7.40 -11.88 -3.55
C GLY A 47 7.48 -10.47 -4.12
N LEU A 48 8.41 -9.69 -3.61
CA LEU A 48 8.70 -8.34 -4.08
C LEU A 48 10.19 -8.07 -3.96
N GLU A 49 10.81 -7.65 -5.05
CA GLU A 49 12.20 -7.18 -5.01
C GLU A 49 12.20 -5.70 -4.59
N ALA A 50 12.52 -5.45 -3.32
CA ALA A 50 12.65 -4.11 -2.77
C ALA A 50 14.10 -3.88 -2.34
N ASN A 51 14.73 -2.85 -2.91
CA ASN A 51 16.00 -2.35 -2.44
C ASN A 51 15.78 -1.07 -1.60
N GLU A 52 16.83 -0.56 -0.97
CA GLU A 52 16.73 0.63 -0.11
C GLU A 52 16.16 1.85 -0.83
N LYS A 53 16.53 2.06 -2.10
CA LYS A 53 15.98 3.14 -2.93
C LYS A 53 14.48 2.95 -3.12
N THR A 54 14.03 1.75 -3.44
CA THR A 54 12.62 1.41 -3.60
C THR A 54 11.81 1.72 -2.35
N LEU A 55 12.33 1.38 -1.16
CA LEU A 55 11.69 1.68 0.12
C LEU A 55 11.62 3.19 0.39
N ARG A 56 12.69 3.92 0.05
CA ARG A 56 12.76 5.38 0.19
C ARG A 56 11.79 6.09 -0.75
N ASP A 57 11.73 5.68 -2.00
CA ASP A 57 10.82 6.23 -3.02
C ASP A 57 9.36 5.97 -2.60
N LEU A 58 9.06 4.79 -2.06
CA LEU A 58 7.75 4.45 -1.50
C LEU A 58 7.37 5.38 -0.33
N SER A 59 8.27 5.53 0.65
CA SER A 59 8.04 6.40 1.82
C SER A 59 7.80 7.86 1.40
N GLN A 60 8.62 8.39 0.49
CA GLN A 60 8.44 9.74 -0.03
C GLN A 60 7.13 9.90 -0.80
N SER A 61 6.74 8.90 -1.59
CA SER A 61 5.48 8.93 -2.34
C SER A 61 4.27 8.92 -1.41
N ILE A 62 4.28 8.12 -0.34
CA ILE A 62 3.24 8.13 0.70
C ILE A 62 3.17 9.50 1.36
N ALA A 63 4.29 10.04 1.83
CA ALA A 63 4.35 11.33 2.51
C ALA A 63 3.93 12.51 1.61
N ALA A 64 4.17 12.41 0.30
CA ALA A 64 3.83 13.44 -0.67
C ALA A 64 2.35 13.40 -1.12
N HIS A 65 1.69 12.25 -1.03
CA HIS A 65 0.37 12.05 -1.65
C HIS A 65 -0.75 11.66 -0.66
N ILE A 66 -0.44 11.44 0.62
CA ILE A 66 -1.45 11.16 1.67
C ILE A 66 -1.54 12.31 2.66
N GLU A 67 -2.77 12.81 2.88
CA GLU A 67 -3.10 13.78 3.91
C GLU A 67 -4.21 13.26 4.85
N PRO A 68 -4.12 13.54 6.18
CA PRO A 68 -3.00 14.19 6.85
C PRO A 68 -1.75 13.30 6.80
N ARG A 69 -0.57 13.95 6.81
CA ARG A 69 0.71 13.23 6.77
C ARG A 69 0.75 12.21 7.90
N ILE A 70 0.90 10.93 7.55
CA ILE A 70 1.08 9.86 8.53
C ILE A 70 2.44 10.12 9.20
N PRO A 71 2.49 10.34 10.53
CA PRO A 71 3.73 10.63 11.25
C PRO A 71 4.70 9.45 11.33
#